data_AF-A0A2T6C9B4-F1
#
_entry.id   AF-A0A2T6C9B4-F1
#
_cell.length_a   1.000
_cell.length_b   1.000
_cell.length_c   1.000
_cell.angle_alpha   90.00
_cell.angle_beta   90.00
_cell.angle_gamma   90.00
#
_symmetry.space_group_name_H-M   'P 1'
#
loop_
_entity.id
_entity.type
_entity.pdbx_description
1 polymer ?
#
loop_
_entity_poly.entity_id
_entity_poly.type
_entity_poly.pdbx_seq_one_letter_code
_entity_poly.pdbx_strand_id
1 'polypeptide(L)'
;MKVTSVLLNIKEEDYDLYEEELTRLGWKKIGDQPVFRKKYGETEVEVKEHIPTFSADVYLTVSARNERGITFESINEILKELREADKTPD
;
A
#
# COMPACT_ATOMS: atom_id res chain seq x y z
N MET A 1 -23.58 7.51 -2.63
CA MET A 1 -22.23 7.97 -2.21
C MET A 1 -21.21 7.05 -2.87
N LYS A 2 -20.14 7.59 -3.45
CA LYS A 2 -19.19 6.85 -4.27
C LYS A 2 -17.79 7.05 -3.70
N VAL A 3 -17.09 5.97 -3.36
CA VAL A 3 -15.70 6.04 -2.87
C VAL A 3 -14.80 6.13 -4.10
N THR A 4 -14.08 7.24 -4.27
CA THR A 4 -13.16 7.46 -5.40
C THR A 4 -11.70 7.46 -4.96
N SER A 5 -11.46 7.60 -3.66
CA SER A 5 -10.14 7.56 -3.05
C SER A 5 -10.20 6.86 -1.70
N VAL A 6 -9.21 6.02 -1.40
CA VAL A 6 -8.97 5.45 -0.08
C VAL A 6 -7.55 5.80 0.33
N LEU A 7 -7.37 6.26 1.58
CA LEU A 7 -6.07 6.50 2.19
C LEU A 7 -5.99 5.65 3.47
N LEU A 8 -4.93 4.87 3.60
CA LEU A 8 -4.65 4.07 4.79
C LEU A 8 -3.21 4.34 5.24
N ASN A 9 -3.00 4.47 6.54
CA ASN A 9 -1.67 4.49 7.13
C ASN A 9 -1.49 3.19 7.91
N ILE A 10 -0.48 2.41 7.55
CA ILE A 10 -0.10 1.17 8.23
C ILE A 10 1.19 1.46 8.98
N LYS A 11 1.27 1.11 10.27
CA LYS A 11 2.54 1.14 11.00
C LYS A 11 3.33 -0.10 10.58
N GLU A 12 4.58 0.07 10.18
CA GLU A 12 5.46 -1.03 9.79
C GLU A 12 6.72 -1.01 10.66
N GLU A 13 7.14 -2.17 11.14
CA GLU A 13 8.34 -2.31 11.97
C GLU A 13 9.54 -2.80 11.16
N ASP A 14 9.30 -3.57 10.09
CA ASP A 14 10.33 -4.05 9.16
C ASP A 14 9.99 -3.67 7.71
N TYR A 15 10.36 -2.44 7.33
CA TYR A 15 10.10 -1.92 5.99
C TYR A 15 10.84 -2.69 4.89
N ASP A 16 12.07 -3.14 5.16
CA ASP A 16 12.89 -3.85 4.19
C ASP A 16 12.22 -5.19 3.82
N LEU A 17 11.75 -5.93 4.82
CA LEU A 17 10.97 -7.15 4.61
C LEU A 17 9.68 -6.89 3.82
N TYR A 18 8.97 -5.80 4.16
CA TYR A 18 7.75 -5.41 3.46
C TYR A 18 8.00 -5.07 1.98
N GLU A 19 9.08 -4.35 1.67
CA GLU A 19 9.50 -4.02 0.30
C GLU A 19 9.77 -5.29 -0.53
N GLU A 20 10.48 -6.26 0.04
CA GLU A 20 10.75 -7.54 -0.62
C GLU A 20 9.45 -8.30 -0.94
N GLU A 21 8.52 -8.34 0.02
CA GLU A 21 7.24 -9.02 -0.11
C GLU A 21 6.31 -8.33 -1.12
N LEU A 22 6.24 -7.00 -1.13
CA LEU A 22 5.53 -6.24 -2.16
C LEU A 22 6.07 -6.55 -3.56
N THR A 23 7.40 -6.56 -3.71
CA THR A 23 8.03 -6.89 -4.99
C THR A 23 7.69 -8.31 -5.43
N ARG A 24 7.68 -9.27 -4.49
CA ARG A 24 7.27 -10.66 -4.73
C ARG A 24 5.81 -10.79 -5.17
N LEU A 25 4.92 -9.97 -4.61
CA LEU A 25 3.50 -9.90 -4.95
C LEU A 25 3.22 -9.12 -6.26
N GLY A 26 4.28 -8.72 -6.98
CA GLY A 26 4.18 -8.10 -8.30
C GLY A 26 3.92 -6.60 -8.26
N TRP A 27 4.14 -5.95 -7.13
CA TRP A 27 4.15 -4.48 -7.06
C TRP A 27 5.37 -3.92 -7.78
N LYS A 28 5.21 -2.79 -8.45
CA LYS A 28 6.28 -2.13 -9.20
C LYS A 28 6.83 -0.95 -8.41
N LYS A 29 8.10 -1.00 -8.03
CA LYS A 29 8.82 0.14 -7.46
C LYS A 29 9.01 1.24 -8.52
N ILE A 30 8.80 2.48 -8.12
CA ILE A 30 8.89 3.65 -9.01
C ILE A 30 10.27 4.31 -8.85
N GLY A 31 11.18 3.96 -9.77
CA GLY A 31 12.56 4.46 -9.73
C GLY A 31 13.29 4.02 -8.45
N ASP A 32 14.09 4.92 -7.88
CA ASP A 32 14.79 4.72 -6.60
C ASP A 32 13.99 5.20 -5.38
N GLN A 33 12.70 5.52 -5.54
CA GLN A 33 11.87 5.98 -4.43
C GLN A 33 11.21 4.79 -3.71
N PRO A 34 10.94 4.90 -2.39
CA PRO A 34 10.19 3.91 -1.62
C PRO A 34 8.68 4.01 -1.92
N VAL A 35 8.35 3.92 -3.21
CA VAL A 35 7.01 4.06 -3.77
C VAL A 35 6.74 2.88 -4.67
N PHE A 36 5.66 2.15 -4.37
CA PHE A 36 5.21 0.97 -5.08
C PHE A 36 3.86 1.21 -5.69
N ARG A 37 3.65 0.68 -6.90
CA ARG A 37 2.40 0.82 -7.62
C ARG A 37 1.89 -0.51 -8.16
N LYS A 38 0.58 -0.71 -8.06
CA LYS A 38 -0.14 -1.84 -8.67
C LYS A 38 -1.52 -1.40 -9.14
N LYS A 39 -2.05 -2.07 -10.16
CA LYS A 39 -3.40 -1.82 -10.68
C LYS A 39 -4.30 -3.01 -10.37
N TYR A 40 -5.49 -2.71 -9.85
CA TYR A 40 -6.58 -3.66 -9.62
C TYR A 40 -7.73 -3.26 -10.54
N GLY A 41 -7.74 -3.80 -11.76
CA GLY A 41 -8.64 -3.35 -12.82
C GLY A 41 -8.42 -1.88 -13.17
N GLU A 42 -9.42 -1.05 -12.89
CA GLU A 42 -9.39 0.41 -13.11
C GLU A 42 -8.88 1.20 -11.90
N THR A 43 -8.64 0.54 -10.76
CA THR A 43 -8.16 1.16 -9.53
C THR A 43 -6.64 1.15 -9.50
N GLU A 44 -6.02 2.32 -9.47
CA GLU A 44 -4.59 2.46 -9.25
C GLU A 44 -4.31 2.55 -7.75
N VAL A 45 -3.37 1.76 -7.26
CA VAL A 45 -2.96 1.74 -5.85
C VAL A 45 -1.48 2.03 -5.76
N GLU A 46 -1.15 2.94 -4.85
CA GLU A 46 0.20 3.37 -4.54
C GLU A 46 0.48 3.16 -3.06
N VAL A 47 1.60 2.53 -2.73
CA VAL A 47 2.12 2.37 -1.38
C VAL A 47 3.39 3.19 -1.28
N LYS A 48 3.47 4.07 -0.28
CA LYS A 48 4.62 4.95 -0.08
C LYS A 48 5.09 4.86 1.36
N GLU A 49 6.39 4.78 1.55
CA GLU A 49 6.99 4.97 2.87
C GLU A 49 6.83 6.41 3.36
N HIS A 50 6.40 6.54 4.61
CA HIS A 50 6.26 7.78 5.33
C HIS A 50 6.89 7.64 6.73
N ILE A 51 8.04 8.28 6.93
CA ILE A 51 8.68 8.41 8.24
C ILE A 51 8.33 9.80 8.80
N PRO A 52 7.54 9.90 9.89
CA PRO A 52 7.23 11.18 10.51
C PRO A 52 8.50 11.81 11.07
N THR A 53 8.66 13.13 10.90
CA THR A 53 9.88 13.87 11.29
C THR A 53 10.26 13.76 12.79
N PHE A 54 9.33 13.32 13.64
CA PHE A 54 9.51 13.23 15.10
C PHE A 54 9.26 11.82 15.66
N SER A 55 9.17 10.78 14.84
CA SER A 55 9.09 9.39 15.29
C SER A 55 10.17 8.52 14.64
N ALA A 56 10.65 7.52 15.39
CA ALA A 56 11.45 6.43 14.83
C ALA A 56 10.57 5.36 14.15
N ASP A 57 9.24 5.48 14.26
CA ASP A 57 8.29 4.56 13.64
C ASP A 57 8.19 4.80 12.12
N VAL A 58 8.25 3.72 11.35
CA VAL A 58 7.98 3.74 9.91
C VAL A 58 6.48 3.55 9.68
N TYR A 59 5.91 4.34 8.77
CA TYR A 59 4.55 4.17 8.31
C TYR A 59 4.51 3.98 6.80
N LEU A 60 3.51 3.24 6.33
CA LEU A 60 3.18 3.09 4.94
C LEU A 60 1.89 3.83 4.65
N THR A 61 1.95 4.83 3.76
CA THR A 61 0.77 5.47 3.20
C THR A 61 0.33 4.71 1.96
N VAL A 62 -0.82 4.06 2.06
CA VAL A 62 -1.48 3.38 0.95
C VAL A 62 -2.56 4.32 0.40
N SER A 63 -2.53 4.57 -0.90
CA SER A 63 -3.52 5.38 -1.59
C SER A 63 -4.08 4.64 -2.80
N ALA A 64 -5.40 4.42 -2.81
CA ALA A 64 -6.11 3.84 -3.95
C ALA A 64 -6.97 4.92 -4.60
N ARG A 65 -6.93 5.03 -5.93
CA ARG A 65 -7.70 6.03 -6.70
C ARG A 65 -8.43 5.38 -7.88
N ASN A 66 -9.71 5.71 -8.01
CA ASN A 66 -10.54 5.36 -9.16
C ASN A 66 -11.66 6.39 -9.35
N GLU A 67 -11.62 7.16 -10.44
CA GLU A 67 -12.65 8.16 -10.78
C GLU A 67 -14.02 7.53 -11.06
N ARG A 68 -14.03 6.29 -11.56
CA ARG A 68 -15.23 5.49 -11.80
C ARG A 68 -15.74 4.76 -10.55
N GLY A 69 -15.03 4.87 -9.44
CA GLY A 69 -15.43 4.41 -8.12
C GLY A 69 -14.76 3.09 -7.77
N ILE A 70 -14.30 3.00 -6.53
CA ILE A 70 -13.68 1.82 -5.97
C ILE A 70 -14.79 0.96 -5.35
N THR A 71 -14.91 -0.28 -5.80
CA THR A 71 -15.87 -1.23 -5.21
C THR A 71 -15.36 -1.71 -3.86
N PHE A 72 -16.28 -2.10 -2.98
CA PHE A 72 -15.91 -2.68 -1.68
C PHE A 72 -15.06 -3.95 -1.84
N GLU A 73 -15.36 -4.77 -2.84
CA GLU A 73 -14.58 -5.97 -3.18
C GLU A 73 -13.13 -5.61 -3.52
N SER A 74 -12.91 -4.58 -4.34
CA SER A 74 -11.55 -4.12 -4.69
C SER A 74 -10.80 -3.65 -3.45
N ILE A 75 -11.46 -2.91 -2.55
CA ILE A 75 -10.84 -2.45 -1.29
C ILE A 75 -10.43 -3.66 -0.45
N ASN A 76 -11.30 -4.66 -0.34
CA ASN A 76 -11.04 -5.85 0.46
C ASN A 76 -9.88 -6.69 -0.12
N GLU A 77 -9.80 -6.81 -1.45
CA GLU A 77 -8.67 -7.49 -2.11
C GLU A 77 -7.34 -6.77 -1.86
N ILE A 78 -7.33 -5.44 -2.00
CA ILE A 78 -6.15 -4.61 -1.73
C ILE A 78 -5.69 -4.80 -0.27
N LEU A 79 -6.61 -4.69 0.69
CA LEU A 79 -6.29 -4.85 2.11
C LEU A 79 -5.79 -6.27 2.44
N LYS A 80 -6.38 -7.29 1.83
CA LYS A 80 -5.96 -8.68 2.04
C LYS A 80 -4.53 -8.90 1.54
N GLU A 81 -4.20 -8.43 0.34
CA GLU A 81 -2.85 -8.59 -0.22
C GLU A 81 -1.80 -7.79 0.57
N LEU A 82 -2.13 -6.57 1.02
CA LEU A 82 -1.23 -5.78 1.86
C LEU A 82 -0.99 -6.42 3.23
N ARG A 83 -1.98 -7.12 3.77
CA ARG A 83 -1.83 -7.92 4.99
C ARG A 83 -1.05 -9.21 4.77
N GLU A 84 -1.08 -9.77 3.56
CA GLU A 84 -0.25 -10.92 3.20
C GLU A 84 1.23 -10.53 3.03
N ALA A 85 1.48 -9.29 2.59
CA ALA A 85 2.82 -8.69 2.49
C ALA A 85 3.43 -8.40 3.87
N ASP A 86 2.59 -8.09 4.86
CA ASP A 86 3.01 -7.97 6.25
C ASP A 86 3.42 -9.35 6.80
N LYS A 87 4.72 -9.51 7.03
CA LYS A 87 5.35 -10.70 7.59
C LYS A 87 6.06 -10.41 8.91
N THR A 88 5.87 -9.20 9.44
CA THR A 88 6.48 -8.79 10.68
C THR A 88 5.92 -9.69 11.80
N PRO A 89 6.78 -10.37 12.58
CA PRO A 89 6.33 -11.20 13.69
C PRO A 89 5.60 -10.32 14.73
N ASP A 90 4.47 -10.81 15.26
CA ASP A 90 3.75 -10.17 16.39
C ASP A 90 4.65 -9.93 17.62
#